data_AF-A0A8T5YRT9-F1
#
_entry.id   AF-A0A8T5YRT9-F1
#
_cell.length_a   1.000
_cell.length_b   1.000
_cell.length_c   1.000
_cell.angle_alpha   90.00
_cell.angle_beta   90.00
_cell.angle_gamma   90.00
#
_symmetry.space_group_name_H-M   'P 1'
#
loop_
_entity.id
_entity.type
_entity.pdbx_description
1 polymer ?
#
loop_
_entity_poly.entity_id
_entity_poly.type
_entity_poly.pdbx_seq_one_letter_code
_entity_poly.pdbx_strand_id
1 'polypeptide(L)'
;AYYTNGGFRAAAAYTASNDRALDVAGRLGITNTLGTTLVPGVMTPMSSVKSFGAGTLYQFSGLPLQINAVYTQTRITLGGANARAQNVDLGTAWHYSAANTLNVGYTFSKYEGARWNQFSLGNVYAFSKRTQVYV
;
A
#
# COMPACT_ATOMS: atom_id res chain seq x y z
N ALA A 1 9.20 0.13 -13.92
CA ALA A 1 9.76 -1.09 -14.53
C ALA A 1 8.94 -2.29 -14.08
N TYR A 2 8.77 -3.30 -14.94
CA TYR A 2 8.07 -4.54 -14.59
C TYR A 2 8.79 -5.75 -15.18
N TYR A 3 8.65 -6.90 -14.53
CA TYR A 3 9.25 -8.17 -14.91
C TYR A 3 8.24 -9.30 -14.67
N THR A 4 8.27 -10.31 -15.54
CA THR A 4 7.42 -11.50 -15.43
C THR A 4 8.19 -12.70 -15.95
N ASN A 5 8.26 -13.77 -15.14
CA ASN A 5 8.81 -15.05 -15.55
C ASN A 5 8.08 -16.18 -14.82
N GLY A 6 7.33 -16.99 -15.58
CA GLY A 6 6.48 -18.05 -15.02
C GLY A 6 5.49 -17.51 -13.97
N GLY A 7 5.49 -18.13 -12.80
CA GLY A 7 4.67 -17.70 -11.66
C GLY A 7 5.17 -16.42 -10.96
N PHE A 8 6.39 -15.96 -11.24
CA PHE A 8 6.98 -14.80 -10.59
C PHE A 8 6.73 -13.50 -11.37
N ARG A 9 6.31 -12.46 -10.66
CA ARG A 9 6.17 -11.09 -11.17
C ARG A 9 6.83 -10.11 -10.21
N ALA A 10 7.47 -9.09 -10.76
CA ALA A 10 8.03 -8.00 -9.98
C ALA A 10 7.78 -6.66 -10.66
N ALA A 11 7.61 -5.60 -9.89
CA ALA A 11 7.45 -4.25 -10.40
C ALA A 11 8.09 -3.24 -9.47
N ALA A 12 8.56 -2.13 -10.04
CA ALA A 12 8.99 -0.96 -9.31
C ALA A 12 8.49 0.30 -9.98
N ALA A 13 8.10 1.27 -9.17
CA ALA A 13 7.59 2.57 -9.60
C ALA A 13 8.20 3.68 -8.75
N TYR A 14 8.35 4.85 -9.37
CA TYR A 14 8.77 6.06 -8.71
C TYR A 14 7.88 7.21 -9.17
N THR A 15 7.49 8.06 -8.24
CA THR A 15 6.76 9.30 -8.51
C THR A 15 7.39 10.45 -7.75
N ALA A 16 7.30 11.64 -8.33
CA ALA A 16 7.73 12.87 -7.70
C ALA A 16 6.74 13.97 -8.03
N SER A 17 6.22 14.61 -6.99
CA SER A 17 5.35 15.76 -7.09
C SER A 17 5.94 16.88 -6.24
N ASN A 18 6.11 18.06 -6.83
CA ASN A 18 6.46 19.27 -6.09
C ASN A 18 5.18 20.05 -5.77
N ASP A 19 5.22 20.85 -4.71
CA ASP A 19 4.12 21.75 -4.31
C ASP A 19 2.76 21.03 -4.18
N ARG A 20 2.79 19.83 -3.58
CA ARG A 20 1.62 18.97 -3.43
C ARG A 20 0.94 19.24 -2.09
N ALA A 21 -0.28 19.78 -2.14
CA ALA A 21 -1.11 19.90 -0.96
C ALA A 21 -1.58 18.52 -0.47
N LEU A 22 -1.45 18.25 0.83
CA LEU A 22 -1.91 17.02 1.50
C LEU A 22 -2.66 17.36 2.79
N ASP A 23 -3.80 16.68 3.02
CA ASP A 23 -4.41 16.59 4.34
C ASP A 23 -3.79 15.41 5.10
N VAL A 24 -2.70 15.68 5.81
CA VAL A 24 -1.97 14.65 6.56
C VAL A 24 -2.74 14.25 7.81
N ALA A 25 -3.33 15.22 8.51
CA ALA A 25 -4.04 14.96 9.76
C ALA A 25 -5.31 14.16 9.56
N GLY A 26 -6.15 14.52 8.57
CA GLY A 26 -7.39 13.81 8.29
C GLY A 26 -7.17 12.40 7.75
N ARG A 27 -6.03 12.13 7.07
CA ARG A 27 -5.75 10.81 6.50
C ARG A 27 -4.98 9.87 7.42
N LEU A 28 -4.05 10.40 8.23
CA LEU A 28 -3.20 9.59 9.10
C LEU A 28 -3.62 9.66 10.57
N GLY A 29 -4.48 10.61 10.96
CA GLY A 29 -4.89 10.79 12.35
C GLY A 29 -3.76 11.34 13.25
N ILE A 30 -2.78 12.03 12.66
CA ILE A 30 -1.70 12.70 13.40
C ILE A 30 -1.92 14.21 13.42
N THR A 31 -1.58 14.87 14.53
CA THR A 31 -1.82 16.32 14.71
C THR A 31 -0.57 17.18 14.58
N ASN A 32 0.60 16.58 14.42
CA ASN A 32 1.85 17.26 14.16
C ASN A 32 2.68 16.47 13.16
N THR A 33 3.35 17.17 12.24
CA THR A 33 4.38 16.57 11.40
C THR A 33 5.45 17.58 11.02
N LEU A 34 6.70 17.15 10.92
CA LEU A 34 7.81 18.02 10.50
C LEU A 34 7.92 19.32 11.31
N GLY A 35 7.54 19.29 12.60
CA GLY A 35 7.50 20.46 13.48
C GLY A 35 6.33 21.42 13.25
N THR A 36 5.35 21.04 12.43
CA THR A 36 4.16 21.84 12.11
C THR A 36 2.90 21.20 12.68
N THR A 37 2.09 21.98 13.38
CA THR A 37 0.77 21.56 13.84
C THR A 37 -0.21 21.50 12.68
N LEU A 38 -0.96 20.41 12.60
CA LEU A 38 -1.90 20.12 11.52
C LEU A 38 -3.35 20.19 12.01
N VAL A 39 -4.26 20.53 11.10
CA VAL A 39 -5.70 20.53 11.33
C VAL A 39 -6.36 19.52 10.37
N PRO A 40 -7.13 18.53 10.87
CA PRO A 40 -7.85 17.60 10.00
C PRO A 40 -8.72 18.30 8.96
N GLY A 41 -8.68 17.86 7.71
CA GLY A 41 -9.42 18.47 6.60
C GLY A 41 -8.73 19.69 5.97
N VAL A 42 -7.63 20.19 6.55
CA VAL A 42 -6.87 21.32 6.00
C VAL A 42 -5.70 20.82 5.17
N MET A 43 -5.70 21.20 3.89
CA MET A 43 -4.61 20.86 2.97
C MET A 43 -3.36 21.66 3.30
N THR A 44 -2.28 20.96 3.67
CA THR A 44 -0.98 21.57 3.95
C THR A 44 -0.10 21.48 2.70
N PRO A 45 0.44 22.60 2.18
CA PRO A 45 1.23 22.62 0.95
C PRO A 45 2.63 22.03 1.20
N MET A 46 2.83 20.76 0.82
CA MET A 46 4.14 20.13 0.92
C MET A 46 5.04 20.59 -0.21
N SER A 47 6.28 20.96 0.11
CA SER A 47 7.28 21.37 -0.88
C SER A 47 7.60 20.24 -1.86
N SER A 48 7.69 18.99 -1.39
CA SER A 48 7.73 17.83 -2.30
C SER A 48 7.24 16.55 -1.65
N VAL A 49 6.69 15.66 -2.48
CA VAL A 49 6.26 14.31 -2.15
C VAL A 49 6.85 13.37 -3.18
N LYS A 50 7.81 12.55 -2.77
CA LYS A 50 8.53 11.62 -3.65
C LYS A 50 8.32 10.20 -3.15
N SER A 51 7.70 9.36 -3.95
CA SER A 51 7.38 7.98 -3.57
C SER A 51 8.15 7.00 -4.43
N PHE A 52 8.71 6.00 -3.79
CA PHE A 52 9.25 4.80 -4.43
C PHE A 52 8.47 3.59 -3.94
N GLY A 53 8.15 2.68 -4.85
CA GLY A 53 7.54 1.41 -4.52
C GLY A 53 8.19 0.27 -5.28
N ALA A 54 8.36 -0.87 -4.63
CA ALA A 54 8.76 -2.11 -5.26
C ALA A 54 7.93 -3.25 -4.70
N GLY A 55 7.51 -4.17 -5.57
CA GLY A 55 6.64 -5.27 -5.18
C GLY A 55 6.92 -6.52 -5.99
N THR A 56 6.56 -7.65 -5.41
CA THR A 56 6.67 -8.96 -6.01
C THR A 56 5.41 -9.78 -5.76
N LEU A 57 5.17 -10.72 -6.66
CA LEU A 57 4.10 -11.69 -6.58
C LEU A 57 4.64 -13.03 -7.06
N TYR A 58 4.24 -14.10 -6.39
CA TYR A 58 4.54 -15.45 -6.81
C TYR A 58 3.28 -16.32 -6.79
N GLN A 59 2.93 -16.84 -7.96
CA GLN A 59 1.91 -17.87 -8.13
C GLN A 59 2.59 -19.24 -8.09
N PHE A 60 2.22 -20.07 -7.11
CA PHE A 60 2.74 -21.42 -7.01
C PHE A 60 2.12 -22.31 -8.09
N SER A 61 2.96 -23.06 -8.81
CA SER A 61 2.49 -24.08 -9.75
C SER A 61 2.00 -25.30 -8.98
N GLY A 62 0.83 -25.85 -9.34
CA GLY A 62 0.24 -27.02 -8.70
C GLY A 62 -0.37 -26.78 -7.31
N LEU A 63 -0.24 -25.58 -6.75
CA LEU A 63 -0.93 -25.17 -5.53
C LEU A 63 -1.89 -24.02 -5.84
N PRO A 64 -3.09 -24.01 -5.25
CA PRO A 64 -4.05 -22.91 -5.42
C PRO A 64 -3.65 -21.65 -4.65
N LEU A 65 -2.36 -21.34 -4.52
CA LEU A 65 -1.83 -20.32 -3.62
C LEU A 65 -1.04 -19.27 -4.39
N GLN A 66 -1.27 -18.02 -4.05
CA GLN A 66 -0.49 -16.88 -4.49
C GLN A 66 -0.05 -16.07 -3.28
N ILE A 67 1.19 -15.59 -3.29
CA ILE A 67 1.70 -14.65 -2.30
C ILE A 67 2.18 -13.38 -2.98
N ASN A 68 2.08 -12.26 -2.28
CA ASN A 68 2.61 -10.98 -2.73
C ASN A 68 3.17 -10.17 -1.57
N ALA A 69 4.12 -9.31 -1.91
CA ALA A 69 4.72 -8.37 -0.98
C ALA A 69 5.06 -7.07 -1.70
N VAL A 70 4.79 -5.94 -1.06
CA VAL A 70 5.10 -4.61 -1.58
C VAL A 70 5.73 -3.78 -0.47
N TYR A 71 6.80 -3.06 -0.82
CA TYR A 71 7.37 -2.01 0.00
C TYR A 71 7.16 -0.67 -0.69
N THR A 72 6.64 0.31 0.05
CA THR A 72 6.58 1.70 -0.40
C THR A 72 7.26 2.63 0.59
N GLN A 73 7.99 3.61 0.06
CA GLN A 73 8.57 4.68 0.83
C GLN A 73 8.23 6.01 0.19
N THR A 74 7.58 6.89 0.94
CA THR A 74 7.28 8.25 0.52
C THR A 74 8.08 9.23 1.37
N ARG A 75 8.97 10.00 0.74
CA ARG A 75 9.62 11.15 1.36
C ARG A 75 8.73 12.36 1.21
N ILE A 76 8.32 12.94 2.33
CA ILE A 76 7.52 14.16 2.41
C ILE A 76 8.43 15.27 2.91
N THR A 77 8.42 16.40 2.21
CA THR A 77 9.22 17.59 2.53
C THR A 77 8.27 18.77 2.72
N LEU A 78 8.44 19.49 3.82
CA LEU A 78 7.73 20.72 4.14
C LEU A 78 8.76 21.76 4.55
N GLY A 79 8.92 22.79 3.70
CA GLY A 79 10.03 23.72 3.82
C GLY A 79 11.39 22.99 3.73
N GLY A 80 12.28 23.24 4.70
CA GLY A 80 13.58 22.58 4.79
C GLY A 80 13.59 21.22 5.50
N ALA A 81 12.49 20.83 6.16
CA ALA A 81 12.38 19.59 6.91
C ALA A 81 11.80 18.44 6.06
N ASN A 82 12.18 17.19 6.36
CA ASN A 82 11.61 16.04 5.68
C ASN A 82 11.53 14.79 6.56
N ALA A 83 10.54 13.95 6.27
CA ALA A 83 10.31 12.66 6.91
C ALA A 83 9.97 11.60 5.85
N ARG A 84 10.02 10.33 6.26
CA ARG A 84 9.70 9.19 5.40
C ARG A 84 8.52 8.42 5.97
N ALA A 85 7.47 8.28 5.16
CA ALA A 85 6.43 7.29 5.36
C ALA A 85 6.89 5.98 4.72
N GLN A 86 6.80 4.87 5.46
CA GLN A 86 7.20 3.54 5.00
C GLN A 86 6.03 2.60 5.18
N ASN A 87 5.69 1.84 4.15
CA ASN A 87 4.68 0.79 4.23
C ASN A 87 5.26 -0.54 3.74
N VAL A 88 4.88 -1.60 4.43
CA VAL A 88 5.09 -2.99 4.02
C VAL A 88 3.72 -3.65 3.94
N ASP A 89 3.34 -4.07 2.75
CA ASP A 89 2.11 -4.79 2.47
C ASP A 89 2.46 -6.24 2.13
N LEU A 90 1.88 -7.18 2.86
CA LEU A 90 1.99 -8.61 2.61
C LEU A 90 0.60 -9.16 2.31
N GLY A 91 0.51 -10.03 1.31
CA GLY A 91 -0.76 -10.60 0.88
C GLY A 91 -0.64 -12.04 0.47
N THR A 92 -1.74 -12.77 0.63
CA THR A 92 -1.93 -14.14 0.17
C THR A 92 -3.32 -14.30 -0.41
N ALA A 93 -3.43 -14.93 -1.57
CA ALA A 93 -4.69 -15.34 -2.17
C ALA A 93 -4.71 -16.86 -2.30
N TRP A 94 -5.71 -17.50 -1.69
CA TRP A 94 -5.91 -18.94 -1.71
C TRP A 94 -7.19 -19.30 -2.46
N HIS A 95 -7.03 -19.91 -3.63
CA HIS A 95 -8.09 -20.34 -4.54
C HIS A 95 -8.61 -21.74 -4.17
N TYR A 96 -9.20 -21.90 -2.99
CA TYR A 96 -9.58 -23.22 -2.45
C TYR A 96 -10.67 -23.95 -3.25
N SER A 97 -11.31 -23.28 -4.22
CA SER A 97 -12.14 -23.92 -5.26
C SER A 97 -12.14 -23.08 -6.53
N ALA A 98 -12.70 -23.61 -7.62
CA ALA A 98 -12.81 -22.89 -8.89
C ALA A 98 -13.58 -21.55 -8.79
N ALA A 99 -14.50 -21.43 -7.82
CA ALA A 99 -15.33 -20.24 -7.63
C ALA A 99 -14.91 -19.38 -6.43
N ASN A 100 -14.05 -19.87 -5.53
CA ASN A 100 -13.78 -19.18 -4.27
C ASN A 100 -12.31 -18.82 -4.09
N THR A 101 -12.06 -17.60 -3.60
CA THR A 101 -10.74 -17.12 -3.22
C THR A 101 -10.77 -16.47 -1.84
N LEU A 102 -9.96 -16.98 -0.92
CA LEU A 102 -9.72 -16.31 0.37
C LEU A 102 -8.48 -15.43 0.25
N ASN A 103 -8.62 -14.15 0.58
CA ASN A 103 -7.54 -13.18 0.62
C ASN A 103 -7.21 -12.85 2.08
N VAL A 104 -5.94 -12.95 2.43
CA VAL A 104 -5.42 -12.53 3.74
C VAL A 104 -4.31 -11.53 3.47
N GLY A 105 -4.31 -10.42 4.22
CA GLY A 105 -3.28 -9.41 4.08
C GLY A 105 -2.91 -8.76 5.40
N TYR A 106 -1.69 -8.24 5.45
CA TYR A 106 -1.18 -7.46 6.55
C TYR A 106 -0.42 -6.26 6.02
N THR A 107 -0.76 -5.08 6.53
CA THR A 107 -0.09 -3.83 6.23
C THR A 107 0.53 -3.28 7.50
N PHE A 108 1.83 -3.06 7.47
CA PHE A 108 2.54 -2.25 8.45
C PHE A 108 2.89 -0.90 7.84
N SER A 109 2.49 0.18 8.51
CA SER A 109 2.81 1.55 8.12
C SER A 109 3.52 2.29 9.24
N LYS A 110 4.51 3.11 8.89
CA LYS A 110 5.23 3.96 9.82
C LYS A 110 5.42 5.35 9.22
N TYR A 111 5.17 6.38 10.01
CA TYR A 111 5.49 7.75 9.67
C TYR A 111 5.83 8.54 10.93
N GLU A 112 7.04 9.11 10.97
CA GLU A 112 7.60 9.75 12.17
C GLU A 112 7.46 8.83 13.42
N GLY A 113 6.79 9.30 14.47
CA GLY A 113 6.53 8.53 15.68
C GLY A 113 5.34 7.56 15.59
N ALA A 114 4.49 7.70 14.56
CA ALA A 114 3.27 6.92 14.43
C ALA A 114 3.50 5.59 13.69
N ARG A 115 2.75 4.57 14.10
CA ARG A 115 2.77 3.21 13.54
C ARG A 115 1.35 2.68 13.42
N TRP A 116 1.03 2.05 12.29
CA TRP A 116 -0.24 1.38 12.06
C TRP A 116 0.00 -0.07 11.66
N ASN A 117 -0.86 -0.94 12.16
CA ASN A 117 -0.90 -2.36 11.85
C ASN A 117 -2.32 -2.68 11.41
N GLN A 118 -2.49 -3.10 10.17
CA GLN A 118 -3.80 -3.43 9.61
C GLN A 118 -3.78 -4.86 9.11
N PHE A 119 -4.68 -5.68 9.65
CA PHE A 119 -4.99 -6.99 9.10
C PHE A 119 -6.20 -6.88 8.21
N SER A 120 -6.20 -7.63 7.11
CA SER A 120 -7.31 -7.75 6.19
C SER A 120 -7.60 -9.21 5.92
N LEU A 121 -8.89 -9.51 5.86
CA LEU A 121 -9.43 -10.81 5.49
C LEU A 121 -10.60 -10.54 4.57
N GLY A 122 -10.61 -11.18 3.42
CA GLY A 122 -11.73 -11.08 2.51
C GLY A 122 -11.94 -12.35 1.72
N ASN A 123 -13.17 -12.60 1.29
CA ASN A 123 -13.51 -13.76 0.48
C ASN A 123 -14.20 -13.30 -0.80
N VAL A 124 -13.80 -13.87 -1.93
CA VAL A 124 -14.42 -13.63 -3.23
C VAL A 124 -15.10 -14.91 -3.69
N TYR A 125 -16.39 -14.80 -4.02
CA TYR A 125 -17.17 -15.85 -4.65
C TYR A 125 -17.54 -15.43 -6.08
N ALA A 126 -17.05 -16.16 -7.07
CA ALA A 126 -17.33 -15.95 -8.48
C ALA A 126 -18.45 -16.88 -8.97
N PHE A 127 -19.64 -16.32 -9.21
CA PHE A 127 -20.75 -17.03 -9.86
C PHE A 127 -20.44 -17.33 -11.33
N SER A 128 -19.73 -16.41 -11.99
CA SER A 128 -19.26 -16.56 -13.37
C SER A 128 -18.02 -15.69 -13.60
N LYS A 129 -17.43 -15.76 -14.79
CA LYS A 129 -16.35 -14.83 -15.20
C LYS A 129 -16.79 -13.36 -15.20
N ARG A 130 -18.10 -13.07 -15.19
CA ARG A 130 -18.67 -11.71 -15.24
C ARG A 130 -19.34 -11.29 -13.94
N THR A 131 -19.57 -12.20 -13.00
CA THR A 131 -20.36 -11.94 -11.79
C THR A 131 -19.65 -12.51 -10.58
N GLN A 132 -19.32 -11.65 -9.62
CA GLN A 132 -18.66 -12.00 -8.37
C GLN A 132 -19.22 -11.18 -7.22
N VAL A 133 -19.18 -11.75 -6.02
CA VAL A 133 -19.48 -11.08 -4.76
C VAL A 133 -18.24 -11.19 -3.86
N TYR A 134 -18.00 -10.17 -3.05
CA TYR A 134 -16.88 -10.13 -2.13
C TYR A 134 -17.30 -9.53 -0.79
N VAL A 135 -16.65 -9.99 0.28
CA VAL A 135 -16.77 -9.46 1.65
C VAL A 135 -15.37 -9.29 2.20
#